data_AF-A0A7C9A4Q5-F1
#
_entry.id   AF-A0A7C9A4Q5-F1
#
_cell.length_a   1.000
_cell.length_b   1.000
_cell.length_c   1.000
_cell.angle_alpha   90.00
_cell.angle_beta   90.00
_cell.angle_gamma   90.00
#
_symmetry.space_group_name_H-M   'P 1'
#
loop_
_entity.id
_entity.type
_entity.pdbx_description
1 polymer ?
#
loop_
_entity_poly.entity_id
_entity_poly.type
_entity_poly.pdbx_seq_one_letter_code
_entity_poly.pdbx_strand_id
1 'polypeptide(L)'
;NQPRQTSYASNASDNYHRTSSSNNNNYNNKTAMEEAKKEAIKLPHNFEVLIKDSDSPINRSSPEKLLEQLRAGIFLNDRKMKYWVNRDNINCFLVFAKGLQITWGEDLRYWV
;
A
#
# COMPACT_ATOMS: atom_id res chain seq x y z
N ASN A 1 -32.84 33.28 -24.65
CA ASN A 1 -31.73 33.25 -23.66
C ASN A 1 -31.90 32.06 -22.73
N GLN A 2 -31.38 30.90 -23.14
CA GLN A 2 -31.25 29.70 -22.31
C GLN A 2 -29.78 29.56 -21.88
N PRO A 3 -29.48 29.04 -20.67
CA PRO A 3 -28.11 28.87 -20.20
C PRO A 3 -27.44 27.63 -20.81
N ARG A 4 -26.16 27.78 -21.21
CA ARG A 4 -25.27 26.70 -21.66
C ARG A 4 -25.04 25.70 -20.54
N GLN A 5 -25.35 24.43 -20.79
CA GLN A 5 -24.82 23.29 -20.05
C GLN A 5 -23.48 22.89 -20.67
N THR A 6 -22.41 22.90 -19.88
CA THR A 6 -21.11 22.33 -20.27
C THR A 6 -21.08 20.86 -19.86
N SER A 7 -21.07 19.98 -20.85
CA SER A 7 -20.88 18.54 -20.72
C SER A 7 -19.39 18.22 -20.61
N TYR A 8 -18.95 17.66 -19.47
CA TYR A 8 -17.72 16.87 -19.42
C TYR A 8 -18.11 15.40 -19.37
N ALA A 9 -17.91 14.70 -20.47
CA ALA A 9 -17.97 13.24 -20.54
C ALA A 9 -16.64 12.73 -21.05
N SER A 10 -15.96 11.92 -20.24
CA SER A 10 -14.95 10.95 -20.69
C SER A 10 -14.63 9.96 -19.58
N ASN A 11 -15.52 8.97 -19.47
CA ASN A 11 -15.26 7.53 -19.42
C ASN A 11 -13.86 7.04 -18.98
N ALA A 12 -13.84 6.30 -17.88
CA ALA A 12 -12.89 5.21 -17.65
C ALA A 12 -13.64 4.05 -16.97
N SER A 13 -14.35 3.27 -17.79
CA SER A 13 -14.96 2.01 -17.42
C SER A 13 -14.28 0.90 -18.21
N ASP A 14 -13.13 0.43 -17.70
CA ASP A 14 -12.44 -0.73 -18.26
C ASP A 14 -12.63 -1.94 -17.33
N ASN A 15 -13.75 -2.61 -17.57
CA ASN A 15 -13.90 -4.04 -17.77
C ASN A 15 -12.91 -4.99 -17.06
N TYR A 16 -13.40 -5.64 -16.00
CA TYR A 16 -12.98 -7.00 -15.67
C TYR A 16 -14.04 -7.97 -16.19
N HIS A 17 -13.77 -8.59 -17.34
CA HIS A 17 -14.50 -9.76 -17.82
C HIS A 17 -13.51 -10.88 -18.13
N ARG A 18 -13.62 -12.02 -17.45
CA ARG A 18 -13.92 -13.31 -18.10
C ARG A 18 -14.25 -14.41 -17.09
N THR A 19 -15.27 -15.19 -17.42
CA THR A 19 -15.88 -16.29 -16.66
C THR A 19 -15.28 -17.67 -16.99
N SER A 20 -15.27 -18.52 -15.95
CA SER A 20 -15.51 -19.98 -15.85
C SER A 20 -14.75 -21.05 -16.67
N SER A 21 -14.02 -21.88 -15.91
CA SER A 21 -13.84 -23.36 -15.93
C SER A 21 -13.69 -24.18 -17.23
N SER A 22 -12.56 -24.91 -17.38
CA SER A 22 -12.49 -26.39 -17.22
C SER A 22 -11.10 -27.02 -17.56
N ASN A 23 -10.63 -27.88 -16.65
CA ASN A 23 -9.79 -29.10 -16.72
C ASN A 23 -8.36 -29.20 -17.33
N ASN A 24 -7.47 -29.64 -16.42
CA ASN A 24 -6.40 -30.66 -16.46
C ASN A 24 -5.26 -30.58 -17.51
N ASN A 25 -4.02 -30.52 -17.01
CA ASN A 25 -3.09 -31.65 -17.11
C ASN A 25 -1.91 -31.53 -16.13
N ASN A 26 -1.64 -32.67 -15.51
CA ASN A 26 -0.59 -32.99 -14.56
C ASN A 26 0.78 -33.04 -15.25
N TYR A 27 1.76 -32.28 -14.76
CA TYR A 27 3.19 -32.55 -14.97
C TYR A 27 3.95 -32.28 -13.66
N ASN A 28 4.25 -33.38 -12.96
CA ASN A 28 5.10 -33.47 -11.79
C ASN A 28 6.57 -33.22 -12.17
N ASN A 29 6.99 -31.96 -12.25
CA ASN A 29 8.41 -31.64 -12.38
C ASN A 29 8.66 -30.17 -12.03
N LYS A 30 8.58 -29.81 -10.74
CA LYS A 30 9.07 -28.51 -10.24
C LYS A 30 9.74 -28.62 -8.87
N THR A 31 10.53 -29.68 -8.67
CA THR A 31 11.35 -29.87 -7.47
C THR A 31 12.78 -30.13 -7.93
N ALA A 32 13.57 -29.07 -8.13
CA ALA A 32 15.05 -29.10 -8.23
C ALA A 32 15.67 -27.78 -8.76
N MET A 33 14.89 -26.83 -9.31
CA MET A 33 15.43 -25.59 -9.91
C MET A 33 14.99 -24.30 -9.21
N GLU A 34 14.54 -24.39 -7.95
CA GLU A 34 14.17 -23.24 -7.12
C GLU A 34 15.03 -23.15 -5.84
N GLU A 35 16.15 -23.88 -5.81
CA GLU A 35 17.12 -23.92 -4.69
C GLU A 35 18.44 -23.18 -4.97
N ALA A 36 18.53 -22.39 -6.05
CA ALA A 36 19.72 -21.60 -6.34
C ALA A 36 19.44 -20.09 -6.17
N LYS A 37 19.97 -19.52 -5.07
CA LYS A 37 19.89 -18.11 -4.61
C LYS A 37 18.50 -17.61 -4.18
N LYS A 38 17.99 -18.10 -3.04
CA LYS A 38 17.22 -17.19 -2.16
C LYS A 38 18.21 -16.19 -1.58
N GLU A 39 18.38 -15.04 -2.22
CA GLU A 39 18.91 -13.88 -1.51
C GLU A 39 17.99 -13.66 -0.30
N ALA A 40 18.57 -13.65 0.90
CA ALA A 40 17.80 -13.44 2.13
C ALA A 40 16.97 -12.17 1.98
N ILE A 41 15.67 -12.26 2.23
CA ILE A 41 14.77 -11.12 2.09
C ILE A 41 15.24 -10.02 3.04
N LYS A 42 15.72 -8.93 2.45
CA LYS A 42 16.17 -7.76 3.20
C LYS A 42 14.94 -6.98 3.64
N LEU A 43 14.66 -6.99 4.93
CA LEU A 43 13.62 -6.15 5.50
C LEU A 43 14.04 -4.66 5.50
N PRO A 44 13.08 -3.73 5.46
CA PRO A 44 13.36 -2.29 5.43
C PRO A 44 14.07 -1.84 6.71
N HIS A 45 14.77 -0.71 6.68
CA HIS A 45 15.43 -0.20 7.88
C HIS A 45 14.41 0.28 8.93
N ASN A 46 14.61 -0.08 10.20
CA ASN A 46 13.81 0.36 11.36
C ASN A 46 12.29 0.14 11.27
N PHE A 47 11.82 -0.77 10.42
CA PHE A 47 10.38 -1.02 10.24
C PHE A 47 9.70 -1.50 11.53
N GLU A 48 10.43 -2.21 12.42
CA GLU A 48 9.89 -2.75 13.67
C GLU A 48 9.29 -1.66 14.58
N VAL A 49 9.91 -0.47 14.60
CA VAL A 49 9.40 0.67 15.37
C VAL A 49 8.10 1.18 14.78
N LEU A 50 7.99 1.18 13.45
CA LEU A 50 6.84 1.71 12.72
C LEU A 50 5.61 0.81 12.81
N ILE A 51 5.81 -0.52 12.80
CA ILE A 51 4.70 -1.47 12.86
C ILE A 51 4.11 -1.65 14.27
N LYS A 52 4.77 -1.09 15.30
CA LYS A 52 4.27 -1.12 16.68
C LYS A 52 2.94 -0.39 16.83
N ASP A 53 2.77 0.70 16.09
CA ASP A 53 1.58 1.56 16.15
C ASP A 53 0.53 1.18 15.09
N SER A 54 0.56 -0.09 14.63
CA SER A 54 -0.35 -0.60 13.61
C SER A 54 -1.78 -0.74 14.14
N ASP A 55 -2.75 -0.23 13.38
CA ASP A 55 -4.17 -0.34 13.69
C ASP A 55 -4.72 -1.75 13.47
N SER A 56 -3.94 -2.65 12.85
CA SER A 56 -4.35 -4.02 12.53
C SER A 56 -3.23 -5.01 12.81
N PRO A 57 -3.57 -6.28 13.15
CA PRO A 57 -2.56 -7.30 13.39
C PRO A 57 -1.63 -7.49 12.18
N ILE A 58 -0.32 -7.53 12.43
CA ILE A 58 0.70 -7.75 11.41
C ILE A 58 1.06 -9.25 11.35
N ASN A 59 1.11 -9.81 10.15
CA ASN A 59 1.47 -11.20 9.93
C ASN A 59 3.00 -11.33 9.87
N ARG A 60 3.58 -11.84 10.96
CA ARG A 60 5.02 -12.10 11.10
C ARG A 60 5.41 -13.56 10.87
N SER A 61 4.54 -14.37 10.25
CA SER A 61 4.80 -15.81 10.05
C SER A 61 5.96 -16.11 9.11
N SER A 62 6.29 -15.18 8.20
CA SER A 62 7.53 -15.24 7.41
C SER A 62 7.97 -13.84 6.94
N PRO A 63 9.27 -13.64 6.63
CA PRO A 63 9.77 -12.38 6.07
C PRO A 63 9.08 -11.99 4.75
N GLU A 64 8.73 -12.96 3.91
CA GLU A 64 8.01 -12.76 2.64
C GLU A 64 6.65 -12.11 2.90
N LYS A 65 5.84 -12.71 3.78
CA LYS A 65 4.48 -12.25 4.09
C LYS A 65 4.51 -10.88 4.75
N LEU A 66 5.48 -10.66 5.64
CA LEU A 66 5.68 -9.38 6.28
C LEU A 66 6.02 -8.31 5.23
N LEU A 67 6.99 -8.57 4.34
CA LEU A 67 7.37 -7.62 3.29
C LEU A 67 6.21 -7.34 2.32
N GLU A 68 5.43 -8.37 1.95
CA GLU A 68 4.24 -8.22 1.11
C GLU A 68 3.21 -7.30 1.77
N GLN A 69 2.91 -7.52 3.05
CA GLN A 69 2.02 -6.64 3.81
C GLN A 69 2.55 -5.21 3.89
N LEU A 70 3.85 -5.04 4.16
CA LEU A 70 4.48 -3.72 4.20
C LEU A 70 4.45 -3.01 2.84
N ARG A 71 4.56 -3.74 1.73
CA ARG A 71 4.43 -3.19 0.38
C ARG A 71 3.00 -2.79 0.02
N ALA A 72 2.00 -3.56 0.46
CA ALA A 72 0.58 -3.18 0.32
C ALA A 72 0.24 -1.92 1.15
N GLY A 73 0.94 -1.79 2.27
CA GLY A 73 0.86 -0.68 3.20
C GLY A 73 -0.12 -0.94 4.33
N ILE A 74 0.20 -0.35 5.48
CA ILE A 74 -0.53 -0.50 6.74
C ILE A 74 -0.97 0.86 7.26
N PHE A 75 -2.05 0.87 8.04
CA PHE A 75 -2.53 2.07 8.71
C PHE A 75 -1.97 2.14 10.13
N LEU A 76 -1.56 3.34 10.52
CA LEU A 76 -0.98 3.65 11.81
C LEU A 76 -1.77 4.79 12.47
N ASN A 77 -1.75 4.81 13.81
CA ASN A 77 -2.28 5.89 14.65
C ASN A 77 -3.75 6.23 14.34
N ASP A 78 -4.68 5.30 14.49
CA ASP A 78 -6.11 5.48 14.21
C ASP A 78 -6.37 5.95 12.76
N ARG A 79 -5.64 5.33 11.84
CA ARG A 79 -5.62 5.62 10.40
C ARG A 79 -5.27 7.08 10.09
N LYS A 80 -4.52 7.77 10.96
CA LYS A 80 -4.00 9.13 10.70
C LYS A 80 -2.78 9.10 9.78
N MET A 81 -2.14 7.95 9.63
CA MET A 81 -1.02 7.75 8.71
C MET A 81 -1.15 6.41 7.98
N LYS A 82 -0.67 6.35 6.73
CA LYS A 82 -0.39 5.10 6.01
C LYS A 82 1.12 4.97 5.84
N TYR A 83 1.67 3.82 6.22
CA TYR A 83 3.07 3.46 5.99
C TYR A 83 3.15 2.34 4.95
N TRP A 84 4.11 2.42 4.03
CA TRP A 84 4.42 1.32 3.12
C TRP A 84 5.89 1.31 2.72
N VAL A 85 6.33 0.21 2.12
CA VAL A 85 7.68 0.06 1.59
C VAL A 85 7.60 0.06 0.08
N ASN A 86 8.43 0.86 -0.59
CA ASN A 86 8.45 0.89 -2.05
C ASN A 86 9.25 -0.30 -2.65
N ARG A 87 9.42 -0.32 -3.96
CA ARG A 87 10.15 -1.40 -4.66
C ARG A 87 11.63 -1.46 -4.28
N ASP A 88 12.23 -0.31 -3.96
CA ASP A 88 13.64 -0.15 -3.60
C ASP A 88 13.90 -0.35 -2.08
N ASN A 89 12.92 -0.91 -1.36
CA ASN A 89 12.98 -1.16 0.08
C ASN A 89 13.13 0.12 0.93
N ILE A 90 12.60 1.23 0.44
CA ILE A 90 12.58 2.54 1.11
C ILE A 90 11.23 2.69 1.83
N ASN A 91 11.31 3.20 3.06
CA ASN A 91 10.15 3.54 3.88
C ASN A 91 9.40 4.74 3.28
N CYS A 92 8.09 4.62 3.12
CA CYS A 92 7.21 5.66 2.58
C CYS A 92 6.03 5.90 3.53
N PHE A 93 5.60 7.16 3.61
CA PHE A 93 4.53 7.57 4.51
C PHE A 93 3.56 8.52 3.82
N LEU A 94 2.30 8.44 4.21
CA LEU A 94 1.26 9.40 3.88
C LEU A 94 0.58 9.79 5.18
N VAL A 95 0.60 11.08 5.50
CA VAL A 95 -0.16 11.63 6.64
C VAL A 95 -1.51 12.12 6.11
N PHE A 96 -2.60 11.66 6.72
CA PHE A 96 -3.93 12.12 6.37
C PHE A 96 -4.22 13.47 7.04
N ALA A 97 -5.09 14.28 6.43
CA ALA A 97 -5.47 15.59 6.97
C ALA A 97 -5.97 15.53 8.43
N LYS A 98 -6.72 14.48 8.78
CA LYS A 98 -7.19 14.24 10.17
C LYS A 98 -6.06 13.93 11.18
N GLY A 99 -4.86 13.66 10.70
CA GLY A 99 -3.65 13.49 11.51
C GLY A 99 -2.82 14.77 11.64
N LEU A 100 -3.20 15.84 10.93
CA LEU A 100 -2.52 17.12 10.96
C LEU A 100 -3.30 18.08 11.85
N GLN A 101 -2.56 18.84 12.66
CA GLN A 101 -3.07 19.98 13.40
C GLN A 101 -2.35 21.21 12.90
N ILE A 102 -3.10 22.22 12.44
CA ILE A 102 -2.52 23.50 12.06
C ILE A 102 -2.37 24.32 13.34
N THR A 103 -1.16 24.39 13.88
CA THR A 103 -0.85 25.35 14.93
C THR A 103 -0.70 26.74 14.29
N TRP A 104 -1.20 27.78 14.96
CA TRP A 104 -1.11 29.18 14.51
C TRP A 104 -1.90 29.54 13.25
N GLY A 105 -2.73 28.64 12.73
CA GLY A 105 -3.57 28.91 11.56
C GLY A 105 -4.46 30.14 11.70
N GLU A 106 -4.94 30.38 12.93
CA GLU A 106 -5.82 31.50 13.27
C GLU A 106 -5.07 32.75 13.77
N ASP A 107 -3.75 32.67 13.97
CA ASP A 107 -2.96 33.75 14.54
C ASP A 107 -2.19 34.49 13.44
N LEU A 108 -2.78 35.57 12.94
CA LEU A 108 -2.23 36.39 11.86
C LEU A 108 -0.78 36.83 12.08
N ARG A 109 -0.30 36.90 13.33
CA ARG A 109 1.10 37.27 13.64
C ARG A 109 2.12 36.28 13.06
N TYR A 110 1.71 35.04 12.79
CA TYR A 110 2.57 34.00 12.23
C TYR A 110 2.39 33.83 10.71
N TRP A 111 1.60 34.69 10.07
CA TRP A 111 1.33 34.71 8.63
C TRP A 111 1.84 35.96 7.91
N VAL A 112 2.40 36.92 8.65
CA VAL A 112 2.95 38.19 8.15
C VAL A 112 4.47 38.18 8.01
#